data_AF-A0A1J4SAQ9-F1
#
_entry.id   AF-A0A1J4SAQ9-F1
#
_cell.length_a   1.000
_cell.length_b   1.000
_cell.length_c   1.000
_cell.angle_alpha   90.00
_cell.angle_beta   90.00
_cell.angle_gamma   90.00
#
_symmetry.space_group_name_H-M   'P 1'
#
loop_
_entity.id
_entity.type
_entity.pdbx_description
1 polymer ?
#
loop_
_entity_poly.entity_id
_entity_poly.type
_entity_poly.pdbx_seq_one_letter_code
_entity_poly.pdbx_strand_id
1 'polypeptide(L)'
;MECYLKNIRSRNDLKELFIEEWNWKNPESTSMSIDFSDETKGKIEHFEILAEKLYCKILLFTLQDIAQPEKELRQLERKILATPEIKRMAGDTVFIFSFSNFDYLDFVRAEQVGTKLRIKRFSVSPDNRDKLRTPEEQLRNLSLPADIQLKPSSVRERIEDAFKVEVLTEQFYTGYIAVFKRIKEYLLKQDVRKVEEKEKKLKDSIHQVLNRIMFLIQKKQYVYESGSSKDCEHTLYLEKRLLLDAITEEERNLQKEVQKVGAELSRSAGFQEDLYKKEAEQKTLFEQGLRKKKEFLENDLFQVKKYREELRKLKEPPMIWDLAFAEVFMMKNGFDIVIANPPYVRQEEISDLDGFYSSKSEYKEKLIEQIKTDWQYDYSGAPLHCPQIQIDKKSDLYIYFYLKGLKLLNENGILCYISSNSWLDVGYGKDLQEILLKRVPVIAIYDNQAKIRKQTKRKLSSFS
;
A
#
# COMPACT_ATOMS: atom_id res chain seq x y z
N MET A 1 0.57 -9.41 -24.45
CA MET A 1 0.20 -10.80 -24.15
C MET A 1 -1.32 -10.79 -24.05
N GLU A 2 -2.02 -11.48 -24.94
CA GLU A 2 -3.49 -11.46 -24.94
C GLU A 2 -4.03 -12.15 -23.69
N CYS A 3 -5.07 -11.54 -23.10
CA CYS A 3 -5.84 -12.11 -22.00
C CYS A 3 -6.50 -13.40 -22.55
N TYR A 4 -6.14 -14.57 -22.03
CA TYR A 4 -6.59 -15.88 -22.48
C TYR A 4 -7.87 -16.31 -21.72
N LEU A 5 -8.04 -15.92 -20.45
CA LEU A 5 -9.24 -16.28 -19.69
C LEU A 5 -10.50 -15.65 -20.29
N LYS A 6 -10.40 -14.42 -20.85
CA LYS A 6 -11.53 -13.77 -21.52
C LYS A 6 -11.98 -14.49 -22.79
N ASN A 7 -11.16 -15.36 -23.35
CA ASN A 7 -11.43 -16.07 -24.60
C ASN A 7 -12.04 -17.46 -24.37
N ILE A 8 -12.04 -17.97 -23.13
CA ILE A 8 -12.63 -19.28 -22.82
C ILE A 8 -14.15 -19.20 -22.95
N ARG A 9 -14.71 -19.81 -23.97
CA ARG A 9 -16.14 -19.88 -24.32
C ARG A 9 -16.64 -21.31 -24.47
N SER A 10 -15.76 -22.30 -24.37
CA SER A 10 -16.11 -23.70 -24.51
C SER A 10 -15.26 -24.62 -23.65
N ARG A 11 -15.73 -25.85 -23.50
CA ARG A 11 -14.96 -26.96 -22.94
C ARG A 11 -13.64 -27.20 -23.71
N ASN A 12 -13.66 -27.04 -25.02
CA ASN A 12 -12.47 -27.29 -25.85
C ASN A 12 -11.39 -26.24 -25.57
N ASP A 13 -11.78 -24.99 -25.32
CA ASP A 13 -10.83 -23.92 -24.98
C ASP A 13 -10.14 -24.21 -23.65
N LEU A 14 -10.86 -24.78 -22.68
CA LEU A 14 -10.23 -25.25 -21.44
C LEU A 14 -9.27 -26.43 -21.69
N LYS A 15 -9.62 -27.35 -22.59
CA LYS A 15 -8.71 -28.46 -22.94
C LYS A 15 -7.45 -27.97 -23.62
N GLU A 16 -7.57 -27.06 -24.57
CA GLU A 16 -6.45 -26.41 -25.25
C GLU A 16 -5.54 -25.73 -24.21
N LEU A 17 -6.11 -24.92 -23.31
CA LEU A 17 -5.37 -24.26 -22.25
C LEU A 17 -4.63 -25.25 -21.34
N PHE A 18 -5.33 -26.24 -20.76
CA PHE A 18 -4.71 -27.13 -19.78
C PHE A 18 -3.73 -28.11 -20.44
N ILE A 19 -4.08 -28.70 -21.58
CA ILE A 19 -3.31 -29.79 -22.19
C ILE A 19 -2.21 -29.22 -23.10
N GLU A 20 -2.56 -28.31 -24.01
CA GLU A 20 -1.64 -27.82 -25.04
C GLU A 20 -0.75 -26.70 -24.50
N GLU A 21 -1.31 -25.71 -23.80
CA GLU A 21 -0.53 -24.57 -23.30
C GLU A 21 0.12 -24.83 -21.94
N TRP A 22 -0.60 -25.49 -21.02
CA TRP A 22 -0.15 -25.70 -19.63
C TRP A 22 0.42 -27.08 -19.36
N ASN A 23 0.51 -27.92 -20.40
CA ASN A 23 1.22 -29.20 -20.37
C ASN A 23 0.71 -30.17 -19.28
N TRP A 24 -0.61 -30.15 -19.04
CA TRP A 24 -1.34 -31.24 -18.42
C TRP A 24 -1.56 -32.38 -19.42
N LYS A 25 -2.01 -33.54 -18.95
CA LYS A 25 -2.30 -34.69 -19.81
C LYS A 25 -3.80 -34.92 -19.92
N ASN A 26 -4.20 -35.53 -21.03
CA ASN A 26 -5.52 -36.15 -21.13
C ASN A 26 -5.66 -37.20 -20.01
N PRO A 27 -6.83 -37.29 -19.35
CA PRO A 27 -7.03 -38.23 -18.27
C PRO A 27 -7.19 -39.66 -18.78
N GLU A 28 -6.74 -40.63 -17.99
CA GLU A 28 -6.95 -42.06 -18.26
C GLU A 28 -8.44 -42.45 -18.24
N SER A 29 -9.23 -41.78 -17.41
CA SER A 29 -10.69 -41.89 -17.37
C SER A 29 -11.31 -40.51 -17.16
N THR A 30 -12.29 -40.15 -17.99
CA THR A 30 -13.03 -38.88 -17.86
C THR A 30 -14.15 -38.96 -16.83
N SER A 31 -14.72 -40.15 -16.62
CA SER A 31 -15.86 -40.36 -15.70
C SER A 31 -15.41 -40.72 -14.29
N MET A 32 -16.15 -40.23 -13.30
CA MET A 32 -16.04 -40.60 -11.89
C MET A 32 -17.45 -40.82 -11.31
N SER A 33 -17.61 -41.83 -10.46
CA SER A 33 -18.87 -42.04 -9.73
C SER A 33 -18.84 -41.25 -8.44
N ILE A 34 -19.72 -40.27 -8.32
CA ILE A 34 -19.90 -39.47 -7.10
C ILE A 34 -21.39 -39.44 -6.77
N ASP A 35 -21.72 -39.74 -5.52
CA ASP A 35 -23.09 -39.68 -5.05
C ASP A 35 -23.41 -38.28 -4.50
N PHE A 36 -24.32 -37.58 -5.17
CA PHE A 36 -24.77 -36.25 -4.78
C PHE A 36 -26.20 -36.35 -4.25
N SER A 37 -26.56 -35.49 -3.29
CA SER A 37 -27.96 -35.37 -2.86
C SER A 37 -28.87 -35.02 -4.05
N ASP A 38 -30.13 -35.46 -4.01
CA ASP A 38 -31.10 -35.24 -5.11
C ASP A 38 -31.20 -33.76 -5.52
N GLU A 39 -31.16 -32.85 -4.54
CA GLU A 39 -31.16 -31.40 -4.74
C GLU A 39 -29.94 -30.90 -5.53
N THR A 40 -28.75 -31.48 -5.26
CA THR A 40 -27.50 -31.09 -5.90
C THR A 40 -27.38 -31.72 -7.28
N LYS A 41 -27.78 -32.99 -7.40
CA LYS A 41 -27.75 -33.75 -8.66
C LYS A 41 -28.62 -33.11 -9.73
N GLY A 42 -29.78 -32.57 -9.36
CA GLY A 42 -30.67 -31.87 -10.30
C GLY A 42 -30.08 -30.59 -10.91
N LYS A 43 -29.00 -30.03 -10.33
CA LYS A 43 -28.36 -28.79 -10.80
C LYS A 43 -27.05 -29.01 -11.57
N ILE A 44 -26.54 -30.24 -11.61
CA ILE A 44 -25.33 -30.61 -12.33
C ILE A 44 -25.77 -31.30 -13.62
N GLU A 45 -25.47 -30.70 -14.78
CA GLU A 45 -25.74 -31.33 -16.08
C GLU A 45 -24.72 -32.43 -16.38
N HIS A 46 -23.44 -32.11 -16.15
CA HIS A 46 -22.34 -33.00 -16.41
C HIS A 46 -21.15 -32.65 -15.52
N PHE A 47 -20.33 -33.64 -15.21
CA PHE A 47 -19.00 -33.41 -14.65
C PHE A 47 -18.03 -34.45 -15.16
N GLU A 48 -16.76 -34.06 -15.28
CA GLU A 48 -15.71 -34.90 -15.80
C GLU A 48 -14.34 -34.48 -15.27
N ILE A 49 -13.38 -35.40 -15.37
CA ILE A 49 -11.96 -35.07 -15.30
C ILE A 49 -11.58 -34.46 -16.65
N LEU A 50 -11.16 -33.20 -16.64
CA LEU A 50 -10.81 -32.44 -17.84
C LEU A 50 -9.35 -32.70 -18.25
N ALA A 51 -8.46 -32.73 -17.26
CA ALA A 51 -7.04 -32.97 -17.43
C ALA A 51 -6.43 -33.53 -16.12
N GLU A 52 -5.32 -34.23 -16.22
CA GLU A 52 -4.59 -34.73 -15.06
C GLU A 52 -3.08 -34.67 -15.23
N LYS A 53 -2.35 -34.67 -14.11
CA LYS A 53 -0.91 -34.84 -14.07
C LYS A 53 -0.54 -35.53 -12.76
N LEU A 54 0.11 -36.69 -12.86
CA LEU A 54 0.40 -37.52 -11.69
C LEU A 54 -0.91 -37.84 -10.93
N TYR A 55 -1.02 -37.53 -9.65
CA TYR A 55 -2.28 -37.70 -8.90
C TYR A 55 -3.18 -36.45 -8.91
N CYS A 56 -2.70 -35.31 -9.43
CA CYS A 56 -3.45 -34.06 -9.43
C CYS A 56 -4.44 -34.02 -10.61
N LYS A 57 -5.62 -33.47 -10.36
CA LYS A 57 -6.73 -33.46 -11.34
C LYS A 57 -7.32 -32.07 -11.53
N ILE A 58 -7.81 -31.82 -12.74
CA ILE A 58 -8.68 -30.70 -13.07
C ILE A 58 -10.08 -31.28 -13.30
N LEU A 59 -11.04 -30.96 -12.43
CA LEU A 59 -12.42 -31.43 -12.53
C LEU A 59 -13.32 -30.30 -13.03
N LEU A 60 -14.04 -30.54 -14.13
CA LEU A 60 -15.02 -29.61 -14.68
C LEU A 60 -16.43 -30.04 -14.26
N PHE A 61 -17.20 -29.11 -13.73
CA PHE A 61 -18.63 -29.23 -13.46
C PHE A 61 -19.39 -28.26 -14.36
N THR A 62 -20.23 -28.79 -15.24
CA THR A 62 -21.20 -28.02 -16.02
C THR A 62 -22.53 -28.00 -15.28
N LEU A 63 -22.95 -26.80 -14.88
CA LEU A 63 -24.13 -26.54 -14.08
C LEU A 63 -25.24 -25.96 -14.96
N GLN A 64 -26.49 -26.22 -14.58
CA GLN A 64 -27.63 -25.55 -15.21
C GLN A 64 -27.57 -24.04 -14.99
N ASP A 65 -28.06 -23.28 -15.97
CA ASP A 65 -28.14 -21.83 -15.88
C ASP A 65 -29.06 -21.38 -14.73
N ILE A 66 -28.53 -20.52 -13.85
CA ILE A 66 -29.23 -20.04 -12.65
C ILE A 66 -29.56 -18.55 -12.78
N ALA A 67 -30.76 -18.14 -12.39
CA ALA A 67 -31.21 -16.74 -12.48
C ALA A 67 -30.43 -15.75 -11.60
N GLN A 68 -29.86 -16.20 -10.46
CA GLN A 68 -28.99 -15.38 -9.59
C GLN A 68 -27.61 -16.06 -9.37
N PRO A 69 -26.71 -15.99 -10.36
CA PRO A 69 -25.45 -16.73 -10.37
C PRO A 69 -24.59 -16.46 -9.14
N GLU A 70 -24.41 -15.19 -8.76
CA GLU A 70 -23.42 -14.81 -7.74
C GLU A 70 -23.67 -15.38 -6.34
N LYS A 71 -24.94 -15.61 -5.98
CA LYS A 71 -25.33 -16.07 -4.64
C LYS A 71 -25.60 -17.57 -4.61
N GLU A 72 -26.25 -18.10 -5.64
CA GLU A 72 -26.65 -19.50 -5.71
C GLU A 72 -25.49 -20.41 -6.09
N LEU A 73 -24.61 -19.98 -7.01
CA LEU A 73 -23.43 -20.75 -7.42
C LEU A 73 -22.53 -21.03 -6.21
N ARG A 74 -22.27 -20.02 -5.37
CA ARG A 74 -21.43 -20.17 -4.16
C ARG A 74 -21.98 -21.18 -3.16
N GLN A 75 -23.31 -21.29 -3.04
CA GLN A 75 -23.94 -22.27 -2.17
C GLN A 75 -23.84 -23.67 -2.78
N LEU A 76 -24.07 -23.79 -4.08
CA LEU A 76 -24.01 -25.04 -4.82
C LEU A 76 -22.58 -25.62 -4.83
N GLU A 77 -21.57 -24.82 -5.17
CA GLU A 77 -20.15 -25.18 -5.08
C GLU A 77 -19.80 -25.74 -3.72
N ARG A 78 -20.25 -25.08 -2.65
CA ARG A 78 -19.95 -25.49 -1.29
C ARG A 78 -20.64 -26.80 -0.92
N LYS A 79 -21.85 -27.06 -1.43
CA LYS A 79 -22.52 -28.36 -1.28
C LYS A 79 -21.75 -29.47 -2.02
N ILE A 80 -21.36 -29.23 -3.28
CA ILE A 80 -20.59 -30.17 -4.10
C ILE A 80 -19.23 -30.49 -3.44
N LEU A 81 -18.50 -29.46 -3.00
CA LEU A 81 -17.18 -29.62 -2.40
C LEU A 81 -17.22 -30.24 -0.99
N ALA A 82 -18.39 -30.24 -0.33
CA ALA A 82 -18.59 -30.88 0.96
C ALA A 82 -18.89 -32.38 0.87
N THR A 83 -19.20 -32.90 -0.33
CA THR A 83 -19.43 -34.33 -0.58
C THR A 83 -18.21 -35.16 -0.17
N PRO A 84 -18.36 -36.28 0.56
CA PRO A 84 -17.23 -37.04 1.12
C PRO A 84 -16.14 -37.43 0.11
N GLU A 85 -16.54 -37.83 -1.09
CA GLU A 85 -15.68 -38.25 -2.20
C GLU A 85 -14.84 -37.07 -2.69
N ILE A 86 -15.46 -35.93 -2.94
CA ILE A 86 -14.79 -34.70 -3.37
C ILE A 86 -13.86 -34.17 -2.27
N LYS A 87 -14.34 -34.18 -1.03
CA LYS A 87 -13.59 -33.68 0.12
C LYS A 87 -12.26 -34.43 0.33
N ARG A 88 -12.21 -35.73 0.04
CA ARG A 88 -10.98 -36.55 0.13
C ARG A 88 -9.93 -36.15 -0.90
N MET A 89 -10.32 -35.65 -2.07
CA MET A 89 -9.41 -35.27 -3.16
C MET A 89 -9.21 -33.76 -3.31
N ALA A 90 -9.92 -32.95 -2.53
CA ALA A 90 -9.94 -31.49 -2.65
C ALA A 90 -8.55 -30.83 -2.61
N GLY A 91 -7.63 -31.38 -1.80
CA GLY A 91 -6.27 -30.83 -1.66
C GLY A 91 -5.41 -30.95 -2.92
N ASP A 92 -5.70 -31.93 -3.78
CA ASP A 92 -4.92 -32.25 -4.98
C ASP A 92 -5.70 -31.98 -6.28
N THR A 93 -6.86 -31.33 -6.17
CA THR A 93 -7.78 -31.10 -7.29
C THR A 93 -8.07 -29.61 -7.45
N VAL A 94 -7.99 -29.13 -8.70
CA VAL A 94 -8.58 -27.84 -9.08
C VAL A 94 -9.96 -28.11 -9.66
N PHE A 95 -10.96 -27.39 -9.16
CA PHE A 95 -12.34 -27.50 -9.61
C PHE A 95 -12.66 -26.32 -10.52
N ILE A 96 -13.36 -26.60 -11.61
CA ILE A 96 -13.85 -25.59 -12.54
C ILE A 96 -15.37 -25.75 -12.57
N PHE A 97 -16.10 -24.70 -12.24
CA PHE A 97 -17.56 -24.66 -12.34
C PHE A 97 -17.94 -23.74 -13.49
N SER A 98 -18.67 -24.25 -14.47
CA SER A 98 -19.16 -23.46 -15.60
C SER A 98 -20.67 -23.60 -15.74
N PHE A 99 -21.29 -22.57 -16.30
CA PHE A 99 -22.61 -22.71 -16.92
C PHE A 99 -22.48 -23.35 -18.30
N SER A 100 -23.59 -23.87 -18.83
CA SER A 100 -23.63 -24.56 -20.12
C SER A 100 -23.23 -23.63 -21.27
N ASN A 101 -23.46 -22.33 -21.12
CA ASN A 101 -23.06 -21.29 -22.08
C ASN A 101 -21.65 -20.71 -21.86
N PHE A 102 -20.92 -21.13 -20.81
CA PHE A 102 -19.60 -20.61 -20.43
C PHE A 102 -19.52 -19.09 -20.16
N ASP A 103 -20.65 -18.40 -19.97
CA ASP A 103 -20.63 -16.99 -19.57
C ASP A 103 -20.12 -16.81 -18.14
N TYR A 104 -20.32 -17.82 -17.30
CA TYR A 104 -19.73 -17.93 -15.97
C TYR A 104 -18.76 -19.10 -15.89
N LEU A 105 -17.59 -18.85 -15.27
CA LEU A 105 -16.54 -19.83 -15.05
C LEU A 105 -15.80 -19.53 -13.74
N ASP A 106 -15.92 -20.41 -12.76
CA ASP A 106 -15.24 -20.31 -11.47
C ASP A 106 -14.12 -21.36 -11.39
N PHE A 107 -12.88 -20.90 -11.27
CA PHE A 107 -11.73 -21.73 -10.90
C PHE A 107 -11.63 -21.76 -9.39
N VAL A 108 -11.63 -22.96 -8.79
CA VAL A 108 -11.81 -23.14 -7.36
C VAL A 108 -10.79 -24.12 -6.80
N ARG A 109 -10.20 -23.76 -5.67
CA ARG A 109 -9.43 -24.65 -4.82
C ARG A 109 -10.06 -24.76 -3.44
N ALA A 110 -10.16 -25.98 -2.93
CA ALA A 110 -10.74 -26.25 -1.61
C ALA A 110 -9.73 -26.96 -0.71
N GLU A 111 -9.64 -26.52 0.54
CA GLU A 111 -8.73 -27.06 1.54
C GLU A 111 -9.48 -27.30 2.85
N GLN A 112 -9.22 -28.44 3.50
CA GLN A 112 -9.80 -28.72 4.80
C GLN A 112 -8.95 -28.08 5.91
N VAL A 113 -9.56 -27.19 6.68
CA VAL A 113 -8.94 -26.54 7.85
C VAL A 113 -9.74 -26.92 9.08
N GLY A 114 -9.29 -27.95 9.78
CA GLY A 114 -10.02 -28.57 10.89
C GLY A 114 -11.36 -29.16 10.45
N THR A 115 -12.46 -28.64 11.01
CA THR A 115 -13.83 -29.08 10.67
C THR A 115 -14.44 -28.29 9.49
N LYS A 116 -13.82 -27.19 9.07
CA LYS A 116 -14.35 -26.31 8.02
C LYS A 116 -13.60 -26.49 6.70
N LEU A 117 -14.32 -26.31 5.60
CA LEU A 117 -13.75 -26.22 4.26
C LEU A 117 -13.44 -24.76 3.93
N ARG A 118 -12.17 -24.46 3.64
CA ARG A 118 -11.70 -23.18 3.11
C ARG A 118 -11.73 -23.25 1.59
N ILE A 119 -12.40 -22.30 0.95
CA ILE A 119 -12.53 -22.24 -0.51
C ILE A 119 -11.87 -20.95 -0.99
N LYS A 120 -11.02 -21.05 -2.02
CA LYS A 120 -10.45 -19.92 -2.75
C LYS A 120 -10.88 -20.02 -4.21
N ARG A 121 -11.25 -18.90 -4.83
CA ARG A 121 -11.78 -18.89 -6.19
C ARG A 121 -11.35 -17.69 -7.02
N PHE A 122 -11.28 -17.88 -8.33
CA PHE A 122 -11.25 -16.84 -9.33
C PHE A 122 -12.46 -17.02 -10.24
N SER A 123 -13.29 -15.99 -10.34
CA SER A 123 -14.52 -16.01 -11.12
C SER A 123 -14.32 -15.23 -12.42
N VAL A 124 -14.82 -15.78 -13.52
CA VAL A 124 -15.01 -15.11 -14.80
C VAL A 124 -16.51 -14.99 -15.02
N SER A 125 -17.00 -13.78 -15.16
CA SER A 125 -18.40 -13.42 -15.38
C SER A 125 -18.51 -12.40 -16.51
N PRO A 126 -19.70 -12.15 -17.06
CA PRO A 126 -19.89 -11.10 -18.06
C PRO A 126 -19.38 -9.72 -17.61
N ASP A 127 -19.49 -9.41 -16.31
CA ASP A 127 -19.12 -8.10 -15.75
C ASP A 127 -17.61 -7.89 -15.61
N ASN A 128 -16.83 -8.97 -15.44
CA ASN A 128 -15.40 -8.88 -15.19
C ASN A 128 -14.53 -9.46 -16.31
N ARG A 129 -15.12 -10.02 -17.37
CA ARG A 129 -14.40 -10.75 -18.42
C ARG A 129 -13.31 -9.93 -19.11
N ASP A 130 -13.48 -8.61 -19.19
CA ASP A 130 -12.46 -7.70 -19.75
C ASP A 130 -11.41 -7.22 -18.71
N LYS A 131 -11.54 -7.63 -17.44
CA LYS A 131 -10.74 -7.18 -16.28
C LYS A 131 -10.16 -8.36 -15.48
N LEU A 132 -9.45 -9.27 -16.16
CA LEU A 132 -8.98 -10.54 -15.58
C LEU A 132 -7.46 -10.64 -15.36
N ARG A 133 -6.71 -9.54 -15.42
CA ARG A 133 -5.24 -9.56 -15.34
C ARG A 133 -4.70 -10.33 -14.12
N THR A 134 -5.21 -10.03 -12.92
CA THR A 134 -4.74 -10.68 -11.69
C THR A 134 -5.09 -12.17 -11.64
N PRO A 135 -6.34 -12.60 -11.91
CA PRO A 135 -6.67 -14.02 -12.10
C PRO A 135 -5.77 -14.74 -13.12
N GLU A 136 -5.41 -14.10 -14.23
CA GLU A 136 -4.54 -14.68 -15.25
C GLU A 136 -3.11 -14.90 -14.75
N GLU A 137 -2.50 -13.87 -14.17
CA GLU A 137 -1.15 -13.98 -13.61
C GLU A 137 -1.08 -15.08 -12.55
N GLN A 138 -2.12 -15.24 -11.73
CA GLN A 138 -2.21 -16.28 -10.71
C GLN A 138 -2.43 -17.67 -11.29
N LEU A 139 -3.44 -17.85 -12.13
CA LEU A 139 -3.79 -19.17 -12.69
C LEU A 139 -2.71 -19.68 -13.65
N ARG A 140 -1.87 -18.81 -14.23
CA ARG A 140 -0.69 -19.21 -15.02
C ARG A 140 0.29 -20.07 -14.23
N ASN A 141 0.32 -19.99 -12.89
CA ASN A 141 1.13 -20.88 -12.06
C ASN A 141 0.73 -22.36 -12.19
N LEU A 142 -0.47 -22.67 -12.70
CA LEU A 142 -0.91 -24.02 -13.05
C LEU A 142 -0.20 -24.59 -14.30
N SER A 143 0.51 -23.76 -15.06
CA SER A 143 1.34 -24.22 -16.19
C SER A 143 2.53 -25.05 -15.70
N LEU A 144 2.78 -26.18 -16.36
CA LEU A 144 3.76 -27.17 -15.97
C LEU A 144 4.95 -27.21 -16.94
N PRO A 145 6.21 -27.24 -16.46
CA PRO A 145 7.39 -27.31 -17.33
C PRO A 145 7.43 -28.62 -18.15
N ALA A 146 7.82 -28.53 -19.43
CA ALA A 146 7.86 -29.65 -20.36
C ALA A 146 8.97 -30.67 -20.06
N ASP A 147 10.14 -30.20 -19.62
CA ASP A 147 11.39 -30.99 -19.70
C ASP A 147 11.93 -31.49 -18.35
N ILE A 148 11.14 -31.38 -17.27
CA ILE A 148 11.58 -31.74 -15.91
C ILE A 148 10.83 -32.97 -15.44
N GLN A 149 11.53 -33.96 -14.87
CA GLN A 149 10.89 -35.00 -14.05
C GLN A 149 10.21 -34.33 -12.84
N LEU A 150 8.94 -34.01 -13.01
CA LEU A 150 8.12 -33.37 -12.00
C LEU A 150 7.90 -34.34 -10.83
N LYS A 151 8.34 -33.92 -9.64
CA LYS A 151 7.94 -34.59 -8.40
C LYS A 151 6.46 -34.28 -8.13
N PRO A 152 5.68 -35.20 -7.57
CA PRO A 152 4.27 -34.95 -7.28
C PRO A 152 4.01 -33.75 -6.35
N SER A 153 4.90 -33.52 -5.38
CA SER A 153 4.85 -32.35 -4.50
C SER A 153 4.93 -31.02 -5.28
N SER A 154 5.65 -30.98 -6.40
CA SER A 154 5.83 -29.76 -7.21
C SER A 154 4.59 -29.34 -7.98
N VAL A 155 3.72 -30.28 -8.35
CA VAL A 155 2.43 -29.95 -9.00
C VAL A 155 1.46 -29.38 -7.97
N ARG A 156 1.42 -29.98 -6.78
CA ARG A 156 0.60 -29.49 -5.66
C ARG A 156 1.02 -28.10 -5.19
N GLU A 157 2.32 -27.84 -5.06
CA GLU A 157 2.87 -26.53 -4.71
C GLU A 157 2.48 -25.45 -5.73
N ARG A 158 2.50 -25.78 -7.03
CA ARG A 158 2.01 -24.88 -8.09
C ARG A 158 0.51 -24.60 -8.01
N ILE A 159 -0.31 -25.61 -7.68
CA ILE A 159 -1.74 -25.42 -7.40
C ILE A 159 -1.91 -24.55 -6.14
N GLU A 160 -1.06 -24.72 -5.13
CA GLU A 160 -1.03 -23.89 -3.93
C GLU A 160 -0.76 -22.43 -4.27
N ASP A 161 0.27 -22.17 -5.06
CA ASP A 161 0.70 -20.86 -5.50
C ASP A 161 -0.34 -20.19 -6.41
N ALA A 162 -0.94 -20.94 -7.34
CA ALA A 162 -1.96 -20.42 -8.25
C ALA A 162 -3.19 -19.88 -7.52
N PHE A 163 -3.51 -20.45 -6.35
CA PHE A 163 -4.62 -20.00 -5.50
C PHE A 163 -4.12 -19.32 -4.22
N LYS A 164 -2.84 -18.97 -4.15
CA LYS A 164 -2.34 -18.14 -3.08
C LYS A 164 -2.87 -16.73 -3.35
N VAL A 165 -4.00 -16.40 -2.72
CA VAL A 165 -4.55 -15.02 -2.59
C VAL A 165 -3.52 -14.03 -2.00
N GLU A 166 -2.31 -14.51 -1.71
CA GLU A 166 -1.19 -13.78 -1.16
C GLU A 166 0.04 -13.89 -2.08
N VAL A 167 -0.03 -13.45 -3.35
CA VAL A 167 1.15 -12.77 -3.93
C VAL A 167 1.34 -11.41 -3.26
N LEU A 168 0.24 -10.86 -2.74
CA LEU A 168 0.27 -9.81 -1.73
C LEU A 168 0.37 -10.45 -0.35
N THR A 169 1.51 -10.28 0.30
CA THR A 169 1.62 -10.30 1.77
C THR A 169 2.32 -11.43 2.50
N GLU A 170 3.33 -12.12 1.97
CA GLU A 170 4.31 -12.73 2.90
C GLU A 170 5.35 -11.72 3.41
N GLN A 171 6.00 -10.98 2.51
CA GLN A 171 6.90 -9.88 2.91
C GLN A 171 6.14 -8.79 3.67
N PHE A 172 4.94 -8.45 3.21
CA PHE A 172 4.10 -7.45 3.86
C PHE A 172 3.53 -7.95 5.20
N TYR A 173 3.08 -9.21 5.34
CA TYR A 173 2.63 -9.72 6.64
C TYR A 173 3.79 -9.84 7.63
N THR A 174 4.99 -10.14 7.14
CA THR A 174 6.23 -10.12 7.95
C THR A 174 6.56 -8.70 8.41
N GLY A 175 6.48 -7.70 7.52
CA GLY A 175 6.63 -6.28 7.87
C GLY A 175 5.55 -5.79 8.85
N TYR A 176 4.29 -6.17 8.63
CA TYR A 176 3.16 -5.93 9.53
C TYR A 176 3.42 -6.49 10.93
N ILE A 177 3.87 -7.75 11.02
CA ILE A 177 4.22 -8.37 12.30
C ILE A 177 5.38 -7.61 12.96
N ALA A 178 6.37 -7.17 12.19
CA ALA A 178 7.52 -6.43 12.72
C ALA A 178 7.10 -5.06 13.29
N VAL A 179 6.30 -4.28 12.57
CA VAL A 179 5.77 -2.98 13.02
C VAL A 179 4.89 -3.18 14.26
N PHE A 180 3.99 -4.17 14.23
CA PHE A 180 3.15 -4.51 15.37
C PHE A 180 3.98 -4.87 16.62
N LYS A 181 5.00 -5.72 16.46
CA LYS A 181 5.90 -6.12 17.55
C LYS A 181 6.67 -4.92 18.12
N ARG A 182 7.20 -4.05 17.25
CA ARG A 182 7.95 -2.85 17.65
C ARG A 182 7.09 -1.87 18.45
N ILE A 183 5.85 -1.61 17.99
CA ILE A 183 4.90 -0.75 18.72
C ILE A 183 4.54 -1.39 20.06
N LYS A 184 4.25 -2.70 20.08
CA LYS A 184 3.95 -3.45 21.30
C LYS A 184 5.10 -3.36 22.32
N GLU A 185 6.33 -3.60 21.89
CA GLU A 185 7.52 -3.55 22.74
C GLU A 185 7.81 -2.15 23.28
N TYR A 186 7.64 -1.11 22.46
CA TYR A 186 7.84 0.28 22.90
C TYR A 186 6.84 0.68 23.98
N LEU A 187 5.56 0.32 23.81
CA LEU A 187 4.50 0.68 24.76
C LEU A 187 4.57 -0.14 26.05
N LEU A 188 4.96 -1.41 25.99
CA LEU A 188 5.20 -2.24 27.18
C LEU A 188 6.37 -1.74 28.04
N LYS A 189 7.36 -1.07 27.44
CA LYS A 189 8.46 -0.45 28.17
C LYS A 189 8.05 0.81 28.95
N GLN A 190 6.87 1.37 28.69
CA GLN A 190 6.45 2.68 29.25
C GLN A 190 5.48 2.60 30.44
N ASP A 191 4.87 1.45 30.78
CA ASP A 191 3.93 1.39 31.91
C ASP A 191 3.81 -0.02 32.54
N VAL A 192 4.36 -0.22 33.75
CA VAL A 192 4.47 -1.53 34.44
C VAL A 192 3.35 -1.78 35.47
N ARG A 193 2.21 -1.08 35.42
CA ARG A 193 1.14 -1.27 36.43
C ARG A 193 -0.23 -1.50 35.78
N LYS A 194 -0.66 -2.78 35.84
CA LYS A 194 -1.87 -3.43 35.28
C LYS A 194 -1.75 -3.86 33.81
N VAL A 195 -1.09 -5.00 33.59
CA VAL A 195 -0.60 -5.46 32.28
C VAL A 195 -1.70 -6.09 31.41
N GLU A 196 -2.49 -7.05 31.91
CA GLU A 196 -3.29 -7.91 31.01
C GLU A 196 -4.51 -7.22 30.36
N GLU A 197 -5.29 -6.44 31.11
CA GLU A 197 -6.51 -5.80 30.58
C GLU A 197 -6.20 -4.57 29.70
N LYS A 198 -5.11 -3.86 30.01
CA LYS A 198 -4.55 -2.81 29.15
C LYS A 198 -3.91 -3.41 27.90
N GLU A 199 -3.23 -4.55 28.00
CA GLU A 199 -2.59 -5.22 26.86
C GLU A 199 -3.62 -5.69 25.84
N LYS A 200 -4.75 -6.26 26.28
CA LYS A 200 -5.83 -6.66 25.36
C LYS A 200 -6.43 -5.45 24.64
N LYS A 201 -6.80 -4.40 25.37
CA LYS A 201 -7.34 -3.16 24.77
C LYS A 201 -6.34 -2.51 23.81
N LEU A 202 -5.06 -2.45 24.19
CA LEU A 202 -4.02 -1.90 23.35
C LEU A 202 -3.80 -2.74 22.08
N LYS A 203 -3.76 -4.06 22.22
CA LYS A 203 -3.67 -5.00 21.10
C LYS A 203 -4.84 -4.84 20.13
N ASP A 204 -6.05 -4.69 20.65
CA ASP A 204 -7.26 -4.51 19.85
C ASP A 204 -7.23 -3.15 19.13
N SER A 205 -6.81 -2.08 19.79
CA SER A 205 -6.63 -0.75 19.18
C SER A 205 -5.57 -0.75 18.08
N ILE A 206 -4.40 -1.36 18.31
CA ILE A 206 -3.35 -1.49 17.29
C ILE A 206 -3.86 -2.31 16.10
N HIS A 207 -4.54 -3.45 16.34
CA HIS A 207 -5.14 -4.24 15.26
C HIS A 207 -6.16 -3.45 14.45
N GLN A 208 -7.01 -2.64 15.09
CA GLN A 208 -8.00 -1.83 14.38
C GLN A 208 -7.35 -0.78 13.48
N VAL A 209 -6.33 -0.08 13.96
CA VAL A 209 -5.60 0.92 13.18
C VAL A 209 -4.88 0.25 12.01
N LEU A 210 -4.17 -0.84 12.26
CA LEU A 210 -3.46 -1.55 11.19
C LEU A 210 -4.41 -2.14 10.16
N ASN A 211 -5.55 -2.72 10.57
CA ASN A 211 -6.56 -3.23 9.63
C ASN A 211 -7.14 -2.12 8.72
N ARG A 212 -7.26 -0.89 9.23
CA ARG A 212 -7.70 0.25 8.40
C ARG A 212 -6.64 0.64 7.38
N ILE A 213 -5.37 0.68 7.79
CA ILE A 213 -4.23 0.93 6.89
C ILE A 213 -4.16 -0.17 5.82
N MET A 214 -4.32 -1.44 6.23
CA MET A 214 -4.39 -2.58 5.31
C MET A 214 -5.44 -2.43 4.24
N PHE A 215 -6.65 -2.13 4.68
CA PHE A 215 -7.78 -1.97 3.78
C PHE A 215 -7.55 -0.82 2.80
N LEU A 216 -6.96 0.29 3.27
CA LEU A 216 -6.59 1.42 2.42
C LEU A 216 -5.55 1.03 1.36
N ILE A 217 -4.48 0.33 1.75
CA ILE A 217 -3.43 -0.14 0.84
C ILE A 217 -4.01 -1.07 -0.24
N GLN A 218 -4.81 -2.06 0.17
CA GLN A 218 -5.48 -2.97 -0.77
C GLN A 218 -6.39 -2.22 -1.74
N LYS A 219 -7.12 -1.21 -1.26
CA LYS A 219 -7.98 -0.38 -2.10
C LYS A 219 -7.18 0.47 -3.08
N LYS A 220 -6.08 1.08 -2.65
CA LYS A 220 -5.19 1.85 -3.54
C LYS A 220 -4.64 1.00 -4.66
N GLN A 221 -4.12 -0.19 -4.34
CA GLN A 221 -3.66 -1.14 -5.34
C GLN A 221 -4.78 -1.54 -6.32
N TYR A 222 -5.96 -1.86 -5.81
CA TYR A 222 -7.11 -2.18 -6.65
C TYR A 222 -7.50 -1.04 -7.59
N VAL A 223 -7.41 0.23 -7.14
CA VAL A 223 -7.66 1.39 -8.00
C VAL A 223 -6.65 1.46 -9.16
N TYR A 224 -5.36 1.21 -8.92
CA TYR A 224 -4.37 1.13 -9.99
C TYR A 224 -4.64 0.00 -10.99
N GLU A 225 -5.07 -1.16 -10.50
CA GLU A 225 -5.32 -2.34 -11.34
C GLU A 225 -6.63 -2.21 -12.14
N SER A 226 -7.67 -1.59 -11.56
CA SER A 226 -9.01 -1.56 -12.14
C SER A 226 -9.35 -0.28 -12.91
N GLY A 227 -8.66 0.83 -12.64
CA GLY A 227 -8.96 2.15 -13.22
C GLY A 227 -10.35 2.71 -12.85
N SER A 228 -10.99 2.19 -11.81
CA SER A 228 -12.36 2.57 -11.42
C SER A 228 -12.40 3.95 -10.75
N SER A 229 -13.06 4.92 -11.39
CA SER A 229 -13.24 6.29 -10.85
C SER A 229 -13.99 6.31 -9.51
N LYS A 230 -15.05 5.49 -9.38
CA LYS A 230 -15.82 5.40 -8.13
C LYS A 230 -14.99 4.83 -6.97
N ASP A 231 -14.14 3.85 -7.25
CA ASP A 231 -13.24 3.30 -6.23
C ASP A 231 -12.13 4.29 -5.86
N CYS A 232 -11.68 5.13 -6.81
CA CYS A 232 -10.76 6.22 -6.54
C CYS A 232 -11.34 7.22 -5.54
N GLU A 233 -12.56 7.73 -5.78
CA GLU A 233 -13.24 8.65 -4.86
C GLU A 233 -13.43 8.05 -3.46
N HIS A 234 -13.86 6.79 -3.40
CA HIS A 234 -14.01 6.09 -2.12
C HIS A 234 -12.67 5.90 -1.41
N THR A 235 -11.59 5.64 -2.14
CA THR A 235 -10.24 5.49 -1.58
C THR A 235 -9.72 6.81 -1.02
N LEU A 236 -9.93 7.93 -1.71
CA LEU A 236 -9.59 9.28 -1.21
C LEU A 236 -10.40 9.64 0.04
N TYR A 237 -11.66 9.23 0.11
CA TYR A 237 -12.47 9.37 1.32
C TYR A 237 -11.88 8.59 2.51
N LEU A 238 -11.48 7.34 2.30
CA LEU A 238 -10.87 6.50 3.34
C LEU A 238 -9.54 7.09 3.82
N GLU A 239 -8.73 7.60 2.90
CA GLU A 239 -7.48 8.29 3.18
C GLU A 239 -7.71 9.53 4.06
N LYS A 240 -8.62 10.41 3.65
CA LYS A 240 -9.00 11.60 4.44
C LYS A 240 -9.51 11.22 5.82
N ARG A 241 -10.33 10.17 5.91
CA ARG A 241 -10.87 9.69 7.19
C ARG A 241 -9.77 9.18 8.11
N LEU A 242 -8.80 8.43 7.59
CA LEU A 242 -7.67 7.94 8.36
C LEU A 242 -6.84 9.12 8.93
N LEU A 243 -6.59 10.13 8.11
CA LEU A 243 -5.88 11.34 8.53
C LEU A 243 -6.66 12.12 9.61
N LEU A 244 -7.97 12.29 9.44
CA LEU A 244 -8.83 12.92 10.45
C LEU A 244 -8.82 12.17 11.79
N ASP A 245 -8.88 10.84 11.74
CA ASP A 245 -8.82 10.01 12.94
C ASP A 245 -7.47 10.16 13.66
N ALA A 246 -6.36 10.17 12.91
CA ALA A 246 -5.02 10.37 13.46
C ALA A 246 -4.86 11.74 14.13
N ILE A 247 -5.28 12.82 13.45
CA ILE A 247 -5.25 14.19 13.99
C ILE A 247 -6.13 14.32 15.24
N THR A 248 -7.31 13.69 15.24
CA THR A 248 -8.21 13.71 16.39
C THR A 248 -7.59 13.05 17.61
N GLU A 249 -6.84 11.96 17.41
CA GLU A 249 -6.13 11.30 18.50
C GLU A 249 -4.94 12.14 19.00
N GLU A 250 -4.18 12.76 18.09
CA GLU A 250 -3.09 13.67 18.46
C GLU A 250 -3.60 14.87 19.26
N GLU A 251 -4.73 15.45 18.86
CA GLU A 251 -5.40 16.52 19.62
C GLU A 251 -5.76 16.06 21.04
N ARG A 252 -6.28 14.84 21.21
CA ARG A 252 -6.59 14.29 22.54
C ARG A 252 -5.32 14.09 23.37
N ASN A 253 -4.23 13.66 22.76
CA ASN A 253 -2.97 13.45 23.45
C ASN A 253 -2.39 14.79 23.93
N LEU A 254 -2.34 15.79 23.05
CA LEU A 254 -1.92 17.14 23.42
C LEU A 254 -2.80 17.74 24.51
N GLN A 255 -4.14 17.55 24.45
CA GLN A 255 -5.05 17.98 25.52
C GLN A 255 -4.70 17.34 26.88
N LYS A 256 -4.41 16.04 26.91
CA LYS A 256 -4.00 15.35 28.14
C LYS A 256 -2.68 15.88 28.67
N GLU A 257 -1.69 16.12 27.81
CA GLU A 257 -0.39 16.65 28.22
C GLU A 257 -0.49 18.10 28.72
N VAL A 258 -1.29 18.95 28.09
CA VAL A 258 -1.58 20.32 28.58
C VAL A 258 -2.23 20.26 29.97
N GLN A 259 -3.22 19.37 30.16
CA GLN A 259 -3.87 19.19 31.47
C GLN A 259 -2.89 18.70 32.54
N LYS A 260 -2.02 17.75 32.18
CA LYS A 260 -1.00 17.20 33.09
C LYS A 260 0.01 18.25 33.52
N VAL A 261 0.58 19.00 32.57
CA VAL A 261 1.52 20.11 32.86
C VAL A 261 0.82 21.22 33.64
N GLY A 262 -0.44 21.53 33.31
CA GLY A 262 -1.25 22.48 34.08
C GLY A 262 -1.45 22.06 35.54
N ALA A 263 -1.76 20.78 35.78
CA ALA A 263 -1.91 20.23 37.13
C ALA A 263 -0.58 20.18 37.90
N GLU A 264 0.55 19.94 37.23
CA GLU A 264 1.90 20.02 37.82
C GLU A 264 2.25 21.45 38.23
N LEU A 265 1.92 22.44 37.38
CA LEU A 265 2.13 23.86 37.68
C LEU A 265 1.28 24.32 38.87
N SER A 266 0.01 23.92 38.95
CA SER A 266 -0.85 24.23 40.11
C SER A 266 -0.37 23.59 41.40
N ARG A 267 0.16 22.35 41.34
CA ARG A 267 0.75 21.67 42.51
C ARG A 267 2.03 22.35 43.00
N SER A 268 2.86 22.85 42.09
CA SER A 268 4.06 23.63 42.44
C SER A 268 3.72 24.95 43.14
N ALA A 269 2.66 25.62 42.70
CA ALA A 269 2.18 26.88 43.28
C ALA A 269 1.59 26.72 44.70
N GLY A 270 1.07 25.54 45.06
CA GLY A 270 0.39 25.28 46.34
C GLY A 270 1.30 24.97 47.54
N PHE A 271 2.61 24.78 47.35
CA PHE A 271 3.56 24.63 48.45
C PHE A 271 4.11 26.00 48.85
N GLN A 272 3.45 26.65 49.80
CA GLN A 272 3.97 27.81 50.53
C GLN A 272 3.91 27.49 52.01
N GLU A 273 5.04 27.07 52.58
CA GLU A 273 5.53 27.52 53.90
C GLU A 273 6.87 26.81 54.18
N ASP A 274 7.87 27.65 54.49
CA ASP A 274 9.24 27.32 54.90
C ASP A 274 10.14 26.58 53.92
N LEU A 275 11.02 27.30 53.18
CA LEU A 275 12.37 26.81 52.84
C LEU A 275 13.30 27.88 52.24
N TYR A 276 14.60 27.69 52.47
CA TYR A 276 15.73 28.59 52.26
C TYR A 276 15.85 29.19 50.83
N LYS A 277 16.44 30.40 50.74
CA LYS A 277 16.59 31.23 49.52
C LYS A 277 17.13 30.51 48.26
N LYS A 278 17.96 29.46 48.38
CA LYS A 278 18.50 28.71 47.22
C LYS A 278 17.48 27.79 46.54
N GLU A 279 16.48 27.30 47.28
CA GLU A 279 15.42 26.44 46.72
C GLU A 279 14.33 27.27 46.03
N ALA A 280 14.14 28.52 46.45
CA ALA A 280 13.21 29.44 45.81
C ALA A 280 13.60 29.80 44.37
N GLU A 281 14.89 30.00 44.08
CA GLU A 281 15.39 30.30 42.72
C GLU A 281 15.22 29.11 41.77
N GLN A 282 15.53 27.89 42.24
CA GLN A 282 15.34 26.65 41.46
C GLN A 282 13.86 26.36 41.19
N LYS A 283 13.00 26.57 42.19
CA LYS A 283 11.54 26.46 42.03
C LYS A 283 11.00 27.45 40.99
N THR A 284 11.47 28.70 41.04
CA THR A 284 11.06 29.74 40.08
C THR A 284 11.48 29.37 38.65
N LEU A 285 12.71 28.89 38.46
CA LEU A 285 13.21 28.46 37.14
C LEU A 285 12.44 27.23 36.60
N PHE A 286 12.11 26.27 37.47
CA PHE A 286 11.30 25.11 37.13
C PHE A 286 9.87 25.49 36.70
N GLU A 287 9.20 26.39 37.45
CA GLU A 287 7.87 26.90 37.11
C GLU A 287 7.88 27.69 35.79
N GLN A 288 8.93 28.48 35.53
CA GLN A 288 9.10 29.15 34.24
C GLN A 288 9.27 28.14 33.09
N GLY A 289 10.02 27.06 33.31
CA GLY A 289 10.15 25.97 32.34
C GLY A 289 8.82 25.27 32.05
N LEU A 290 8.03 24.98 33.08
CA LEU A 290 6.70 24.39 32.94
C LEU A 290 5.71 25.33 32.22
N ARG A 291 5.76 26.64 32.52
CA ARG A 291 4.93 27.65 31.83
C ARG A 291 5.27 27.71 30.34
N LYS A 292 6.55 27.78 29.98
CA LYS A 292 7.00 27.75 28.57
C LYS A 292 6.58 26.47 27.87
N LYS A 293 6.72 25.31 28.53
CA LYS A 293 6.28 24.02 27.99
C LYS A 293 4.76 23.99 27.78
N LYS A 294 3.99 24.51 28.73
CA LYS A 294 2.53 24.60 28.63
C LYS A 294 2.11 25.49 27.46
N GLU A 295 2.70 26.67 27.35
CA GLU A 295 2.44 27.62 26.25
C GLU A 295 2.75 26.99 24.88
N PHE A 296 3.87 26.28 24.78
CA PHE A 296 4.24 25.53 23.57
C PHE A 296 3.19 24.47 23.21
N LEU A 297 2.79 23.63 24.17
CA LEU A 297 1.78 22.59 23.96
C LEU A 297 0.39 23.18 23.64
N GLU A 298 0.03 24.33 24.22
CA GLU A 298 -1.21 25.04 23.93
C GLU A 298 -1.21 25.60 22.50
N ASN A 299 -0.07 26.10 22.02
CA ASN A 299 0.08 26.52 20.63
C ASN A 299 -0.01 25.33 19.67
N ASP A 300 0.70 24.23 19.93
CA ASP A 300 0.60 23.01 19.12
C ASP A 300 -0.85 22.49 19.06
N LEU A 301 -1.54 22.46 20.21
CA LEU A 301 -2.95 22.06 20.27
C LEU A 301 -3.83 22.99 19.44
N PHE A 302 -3.56 24.29 19.45
CA PHE A 302 -4.27 25.26 18.62
C PHE A 302 -4.04 24.99 17.13
N GLN A 303 -2.79 24.76 16.69
CA GLN A 303 -2.47 24.46 15.30
C GLN A 303 -3.12 23.15 14.82
N VAL A 304 -3.04 22.09 15.63
CA VAL A 304 -3.67 20.79 15.33
C VAL A 304 -5.19 20.92 15.18
N LYS A 305 -5.85 21.67 16.08
CA LYS A 305 -7.29 21.95 15.98
C LYS A 305 -7.64 22.72 14.71
N LYS A 306 -6.89 23.77 14.40
CA LYS A 306 -7.08 24.58 13.19
C LYS A 306 -6.97 23.70 11.94
N TYR A 307 -5.90 22.91 11.84
CA TYR A 307 -5.67 22.01 10.72
C TYR A 307 -6.76 20.94 10.59
N ARG A 308 -7.24 20.37 11.71
CA ARG A 308 -8.36 19.42 11.71
C ARG A 308 -9.62 20.02 11.06
N GLU A 309 -9.97 21.25 11.40
CA GLU A 309 -11.15 21.92 10.84
C GLU A 309 -10.95 22.31 9.37
N GLU A 310 -9.74 22.68 8.96
CA GLU A 310 -9.41 22.91 7.55
C GLU A 310 -9.51 21.62 6.74
N LEU A 311 -8.92 20.53 7.23
CA LEU A 311 -8.98 19.21 6.59
C LEU A 311 -10.42 18.72 6.41
N ARG A 312 -11.31 18.96 7.38
CA ARG A 312 -12.73 18.60 7.25
C ARG A 312 -13.38 19.26 6.03
N LYS A 313 -13.04 20.52 5.74
CA LYS A 313 -13.61 21.33 4.66
C LYS A 313 -13.07 20.94 3.28
N LEU A 314 -11.87 20.38 3.20
CA LEU A 314 -11.28 19.97 1.92
C LEU A 314 -12.09 18.85 1.27
N LYS A 315 -12.28 18.91 -0.05
CA LYS A 315 -12.94 17.81 -0.78
C LYS A 315 -12.06 16.55 -0.78
N GLU A 316 -10.76 16.74 -0.99
CA GLU A 316 -9.76 15.69 -1.10
C GLU A 316 -8.73 15.82 0.03
N PRO A 317 -8.10 14.72 0.46
CA PRO A 317 -7.00 14.81 1.42
C PRO A 317 -5.81 15.60 0.82
N PRO A 318 -5.01 16.27 1.66
CA PRO A 318 -3.77 16.87 1.21
C PRO A 318 -2.81 15.79 0.71
N MET A 319 -1.98 16.14 -0.27
CA MET A 319 -1.01 15.22 -0.86
C MET A 319 0.13 14.91 0.13
N ILE A 320 0.02 13.79 0.83
CA ILE A 320 1.07 13.27 1.72
C ILE A 320 1.60 11.99 1.08
N TRP A 321 2.84 12.01 0.58
CA TRP A 321 3.42 10.89 -0.19
C TRP A 321 3.26 9.53 0.49
N ASP A 322 3.60 9.47 1.77
CA ASP A 322 3.59 8.26 2.61
C ASP A 322 2.21 7.62 2.68
N LEU A 323 1.16 8.44 2.56
CA LEU A 323 -0.22 8.01 2.62
C LEU A 323 -0.83 7.83 1.22
N ALA A 324 -0.57 8.77 0.31
CA ALA A 324 -1.06 8.77 -1.06
C ALA A 324 -0.58 7.55 -1.84
N PHE A 325 0.65 7.08 -1.57
CA PHE A 325 1.26 5.89 -2.15
C PHE A 325 1.69 4.88 -1.08
N ALA A 326 0.86 4.69 -0.06
CA ALA A 326 1.15 3.77 1.04
C ALA A 326 1.49 2.36 0.54
N GLU A 327 0.85 1.89 -0.53
CA GLU A 327 1.17 0.62 -1.19
C GLU A 327 2.59 0.56 -1.77
N VAL A 328 3.12 1.67 -2.28
CA VAL A 328 4.50 1.72 -2.80
C VAL A 328 5.49 1.73 -1.64
N PHE A 329 5.30 2.64 -0.68
CA PHE A 329 6.27 2.85 0.39
C PHE A 329 6.27 1.71 1.42
N MET A 330 5.12 1.11 1.72
CA MET A 330 5.03 0.00 2.67
C MET A 330 5.46 -1.33 2.07
N MET A 331 5.30 -1.52 0.75
CA MET A 331 5.62 -2.81 0.10
C MET A 331 7.01 -2.83 -0.53
N LYS A 332 7.41 -1.73 -1.16
CA LYS A 332 8.66 -1.63 -1.94
C LYS A 332 9.69 -0.68 -1.32
N ASN A 333 9.35 -0.02 -0.22
CA ASN A 333 10.18 1.01 0.41
C ASN A 333 10.55 2.16 -0.54
N GLY A 334 9.70 2.45 -1.52
CA GLY A 334 9.91 3.51 -2.52
C GLY A 334 9.63 3.06 -3.95
N PHE A 335 9.67 4.02 -4.88
CA PHE A 335 9.46 3.79 -6.30
C PHE A 335 10.66 3.12 -6.96
N ASP A 336 10.39 2.26 -7.95
CA ASP A 336 11.42 1.65 -8.79
C ASP A 336 12.04 2.67 -9.75
N ILE A 337 11.25 3.64 -10.20
CA ILE A 337 11.68 4.67 -11.16
C ILE A 337 11.00 5.99 -10.80
N VAL A 338 11.78 7.08 -10.76
CA VAL A 338 11.28 8.45 -10.65
C VAL A 338 11.80 9.26 -11.84
N ILE A 339 10.90 9.67 -12.73
CA ILE A 339 11.20 10.46 -13.93
C ILE A 339 10.60 11.85 -13.78
N ALA A 340 11.35 12.90 -14.14
CA ALA A 340 10.80 14.25 -14.18
C ALA A 340 11.54 15.16 -15.17
N ASN A 341 10.86 16.23 -15.56
CA ASN A 341 11.47 17.44 -16.11
C ASN A 341 11.14 18.59 -15.13
N PRO A 342 11.93 18.76 -14.05
CA PRO A 342 11.59 19.72 -13.00
C PRO A 342 11.55 21.17 -13.51
N PRO A 343 10.79 22.05 -12.83
CA PRO A 343 10.69 23.45 -13.21
C PRO A 343 12.01 24.22 -12.96
N TYR A 344 12.44 25.00 -13.95
CA TYR A 344 13.66 25.82 -13.90
C TYR A 344 13.38 27.22 -13.36
N VAL A 345 13.06 27.30 -12.07
CA VAL A 345 12.75 28.56 -11.38
C VAL A 345 13.96 29.01 -10.56
N ARG A 346 14.43 30.24 -10.83
CA ARG A 346 15.53 30.84 -10.07
C ARG A 346 15.12 31.20 -8.66
N GLN A 347 16.05 31.17 -7.74
CA GLN A 347 15.83 31.42 -6.31
C GLN A 347 15.03 32.70 -5.98
N GLU A 348 15.14 33.76 -6.79
CA GLU A 348 14.39 35.01 -6.63
C GLU A 348 12.91 34.88 -7.00
N GLU A 349 12.54 33.90 -7.83
CA GLU A 349 11.19 33.66 -8.33
C GLU A 349 10.49 32.47 -7.65
N ILE A 350 11.17 31.77 -6.72
CA ILE A 350 10.53 30.73 -5.93
C ILE A 350 9.53 31.38 -4.98
N SER A 351 8.24 31.17 -5.24
CA SER A 351 7.12 31.63 -4.43
C SER A 351 6.08 30.54 -4.26
N ASP A 352 5.32 30.64 -3.18
CA ASP A 352 4.12 29.84 -2.99
C ASP A 352 3.04 30.27 -3.99
N LEU A 353 2.57 29.35 -4.82
CA LEU A 353 1.55 29.62 -5.83
C LEU A 353 0.14 29.64 -5.23
N ASP A 354 -0.05 28.97 -4.09
CA ASP A 354 -1.35 28.87 -3.41
C ASP A 354 -1.58 30.03 -2.44
N GLY A 355 -0.54 30.85 -2.20
CA GLY A 355 -0.63 32.04 -1.35
C GLY A 355 -0.83 31.75 0.14
N PHE A 356 -0.47 30.54 0.58
CA PHE A 356 -0.52 30.15 1.99
C PHE A 356 0.54 30.88 2.82
N TYR A 357 1.73 31.08 2.25
CA TYR A 357 2.83 31.79 2.90
C TYR A 357 2.88 33.26 2.50
N SER A 358 3.19 34.13 3.47
CA SER A 358 3.13 35.58 3.27
C SER A 358 4.32 36.14 2.49
N SER A 359 5.43 35.39 2.40
CA SER A 359 6.63 35.83 1.68
C SER A 359 7.38 34.70 0.98
N LYS A 360 8.12 35.05 -0.09
CA LYS A 360 9.04 34.13 -0.80
C LYS A 360 10.12 33.54 0.13
N SER A 361 10.58 34.31 1.13
CA SER A 361 11.60 33.84 2.08
C SER A 361 11.04 32.76 3.00
N GLU A 362 9.84 32.99 3.55
CA GLU A 362 9.15 32.03 4.41
C GLU A 362 8.87 30.72 3.65
N TYR A 363 8.37 30.80 2.42
CA TYR A 363 8.13 29.62 1.60
C TYR A 363 9.41 28.81 1.35
N LYS A 364 10.53 29.47 1.01
CA LYS A 364 11.82 28.79 0.83
C LYS A 364 12.31 28.13 2.11
N GLU A 365 12.11 28.76 3.26
CA GLU A 365 12.45 28.15 4.55
C GLU A 365 11.62 26.89 4.82
N LYS A 366 10.33 26.92 4.47
CA LYS A 366 9.45 25.75 4.56
C LYS A 366 9.82 24.64 3.59
N LEU A 367 10.28 24.95 2.38
CA LEU A 367 10.84 23.95 1.46
C LEU A 367 12.09 23.26 2.05
N ILE A 368 13.01 24.03 2.64
CA ILE A 368 14.22 23.49 3.27
C ILE A 368 13.85 22.63 4.50
N GLU A 369 12.92 23.12 5.33
CA GLU A 369 12.39 22.38 6.48
C GLU A 369 11.78 21.05 6.05
N GLN A 370 10.93 21.06 5.01
CA GLN A 370 10.32 19.85 4.47
C GLN A 370 11.36 18.84 3.98
N ILE A 371 12.37 19.27 3.21
CA ILE A 371 13.43 18.36 2.76
C ILE A 371 14.21 17.78 3.94
N LYS A 372 14.52 18.58 4.97
CA LYS A 372 15.18 18.05 6.17
C LYS A 372 14.32 17.03 6.89
N THR A 373 13.03 17.28 7.00
CA THR A 373 12.08 16.36 7.64
C THR A 373 11.95 15.05 6.86
N ASP A 374 11.80 15.14 5.53
CA ASP A 374 11.69 13.98 4.63
C ASP A 374 12.85 12.98 4.80
N TRP A 375 14.05 13.46 5.13
CA TRP A 375 15.26 12.64 5.28
C TRP A 375 15.59 12.21 6.72
N GLN A 376 14.74 12.56 7.69
CA GLN A 376 14.91 12.14 9.10
C GLN A 376 14.33 10.77 9.41
N TYR A 377 13.51 10.22 8.53
CA TYR A 377 12.81 8.96 8.77
C TYR A 377 12.71 8.13 7.49
N ASP A 378 12.70 6.81 7.64
CA ASP A 378 12.27 5.90 6.57
C ASP A 378 10.76 5.78 6.55
N TYR A 379 10.18 5.24 5.49
CA TYR A 379 8.71 5.18 5.40
C TYR A 379 8.07 4.26 6.45
N SER A 380 8.85 3.43 7.16
CA SER A 380 8.37 2.65 8.32
C SER A 380 8.25 3.48 9.60
N GLY A 381 8.66 4.75 9.57
CA GLY A 381 8.74 5.64 10.73
C GLY A 381 9.98 5.38 11.60
N ALA A 382 10.98 4.63 11.11
CA ALA A 382 12.25 4.51 11.80
C ALA A 382 13.10 5.76 11.55
N PRO A 383 13.79 6.30 12.58
CA PRO A 383 14.70 7.41 12.37
C PRO A 383 15.83 6.97 11.44
N LEU A 384 16.07 7.73 10.38
CA LEU A 384 17.24 7.60 9.53
C LEU A 384 18.38 8.42 10.13
N HIS A 385 19.61 7.93 9.98
CA HIS A 385 20.77 8.79 10.16
C HIS A 385 20.74 9.84 9.05
N CYS A 386 20.20 11.01 9.38
CA CYS A 386 19.99 12.09 8.42
C CYS A 386 21.35 12.48 7.81
N PRO A 387 21.50 12.49 6.48
CA PRO A 387 22.59 13.21 5.87
C PRO A 387 22.59 14.64 6.40
N GLN A 388 23.75 15.26 6.62
CA GLN A 388 23.78 16.71 6.78
C GLN A 388 23.44 17.35 5.43
N ILE A 389 22.13 17.41 5.11
CA ILE A 389 21.63 18.05 3.90
C ILE A 389 21.70 19.56 4.14
N GLN A 390 22.67 20.19 3.48
CA GLN A 390 22.72 21.63 3.31
C GLN A 390 22.13 21.97 1.94
N ILE A 391 21.35 23.04 1.90
CA ILE A 391 20.78 23.58 0.67
C ILE A 391 21.09 25.07 0.68
N ASP A 392 21.89 25.52 -0.29
CA ASP A 392 22.08 26.95 -0.51
C ASP A 392 20.73 27.59 -0.85
N LYS A 393 20.33 28.64 -0.11
CA LYS A 393 19.10 29.41 -0.37
C LYS A 393 19.09 30.07 -1.77
N LYS A 394 20.24 30.12 -2.46
CA LYS A 394 20.38 30.55 -3.85
C LYS A 394 20.16 29.45 -4.89
N SER A 395 19.90 28.21 -4.44
CA SER A 395 19.61 27.08 -5.32
C SER A 395 18.35 27.31 -6.15
N ASP A 396 18.39 26.88 -7.41
CA ASP A 396 17.21 26.81 -8.26
C ASP A 396 16.24 25.72 -7.75
N LEU A 397 14.96 25.84 -8.10
CA LEU A 397 13.90 24.98 -7.59
C LEU A 397 14.11 23.49 -7.90
N TYR A 398 14.72 23.15 -9.04
CA TYR A 398 14.96 21.76 -9.43
C TYR A 398 15.89 21.00 -8.45
N ILE A 399 16.70 21.70 -7.65
CA ILE A 399 17.54 21.05 -6.62
C ILE A 399 16.65 20.39 -5.55
N TYR A 400 15.56 21.04 -5.15
CA TYR A 400 14.60 20.47 -4.20
C TYR A 400 13.91 19.23 -4.80
N PHE A 401 13.63 19.26 -6.10
CA PHE A 401 13.09 18.10 -6.82
C PHE A 401 14.07 16.94 -6.85
N TYR A 402 15.37 17.16 -7.05
CA TYR A 402 16.38 16.09 -6.95
C TYR A 402 16.34 15.43 -5.58
N LEU A 403 16.37 16.23 -4.51
CA LEU A 403 16.39 15.71 -3.14
C LEU A 403 15.09 14.98 -2.80
N LYS A 404 13.94 15.48 -3.26
CA LYS A 404 12.66 14.79 -3.09
C LYS A 404 12.61 13.51 -3.91
N GLY A 405 12.99 13.54 -5.18
CA GLY A 405 13.00 12.40 -6.08
C GLY A 405 13.88 11.26 -5.57
N LEU A 406 15.08 11.57 -5.07
CA LEU A 406 15.96 10.59 -4.43
C LEU A 406 15.33 9.96 -3.19
N LYS A 407 14.66 10.76 -2.35
CA LYS A 407 13.96 10.24 -1.16
C LYS A 407 12.82 9.29 -1.50
N LEU A 408 12.14 9.53 -2.62
CA LEU A 408 11.00 8.73 -3.07
C LEU A 408 11.40 7.36 -3.63
N LEU A 409 12.66 7.16 -4.02
CA LEU A 409 13.15 5.89 -4.58
C LEU A 409 13.36 4.83 -3.51
N ASN A 410 13.21 3.57 -3.92
CA ASN A 410 13.74 2.45 -3.15
C ASN A 410 15.26 2.29 -3.37
N GLU A 411 15.90 1.37 -2.63
CA GLU A 411 17.37 1.20 -2.66
C GLU A 411 17.95 0.87 -4.04
N ASN A 412 17.16 0.21 -4.91
CA ASN A 412 17.57 -0.16 -6.26
C ASN A 412 16.91 0.72 -7.35
N GLY A 413 16.27 1.81 -6.93
CA GLY A 413 15.47 2.64 -7.80
C GLY A 413 16.31 3.54 -8.70
N ILE A 414 15.75 3.93 -9.85
CA ILE A 414 16.43 4.78 -10.84
C ILE A 414 15.78 6.17 -10.88
N LEU A 415 16.61 7.20 -10.65
CA LEU A 415 16.25 8.59 -10.92
C LEU A 415 16.63 8.97 -12.36
N CYS A 416 15.68 9.47 -13.15
CA CYS A 416 15.94 9.94 -14.51
C CYS A 416 15.34 11.33 -14.74
N TYR A 417 16.17 12.36 -14.59
CA TYR A 417 15.73 13.76 -14.69
C TYR A 417 16.30 14.43 -15.93
N ILE A 418 15.43 15.15 -16.64
CA ILE A 418 15.85 16.19 -17.58
C ILE A 418 16.00 17.45 -16.75
N SER A 419 17.21 18.00 -16.64
CA SER A 419 17.48 19.17 -15.80
C SER A 419 18.42 20.19 -16.46
N SER A 420 18.53 21.37 -15.85
CA SER A 420 19.55 22.37 -16.22
C SER A 420 20.96 21.82 -15.97
N ASN A 421 21.95 22.24 -16.74
CA ASN A 421 23.36 21.90 -16.49
C ASN A 421 24.02 22.82 -15.44
N SER A 422 23.34 23.88 -14.98
CA SER A 422 23.90 24.85 -14.03
C SER A 422 24.43 24.23 -12.73
N TRP A 423 23.87 23.12 -12.25
CA TRP A 423 24.34 22.47 -11.02
C TRP A 423 25.74 21.84 -11.16
N LEU A 424 26.27 21.69 -12.37
CA LEU A 424 27.63 21.21 -12.62
C LEU A 424 28.68 22.31 -12.33
N ASP A 425 28.39 23.56 -12.69
CA ASP A 425 29.40 24.62 -12.76
C ASP A 425 29.12 25.82 -11.83
N VAL A 426 27.92 25.91 -11.25
CA VAL A 426 27.52 27.03 -10.37
C VAL A 426 27.64 26.63 -8.89
N GLY A 427 28.11 27.57 -8.06
CA GLY A 427 28.41 27.31 -6.64
C GLY A 427 27.28 26.71 -5.79
N TYR A 428 26.01 27.01 -6.10
CA TYR A 428 24.87 26.42 -5.39
C TYR A 428 24.73 24.91 -5.62
N GLY A 429 25.31 24.37 -6.70
CA GLY A 429 25.23 22.96 -7.06
C GLY A 429 26.11 22.04 -6.22
N LYS A 430 27.06 22.61 -5.46
CA LYS A 430 28.06 21.88 -4.68
C LYS A 430 27.45 20.84 -3.74
N ASP A 431 26.40 21.21 -3.01
CA ASP A 431 25.76 20.32 -2.04
C ASP A 431 25.06 19.15 -2.74
N LEU A 432 24.41 19.40 -3.87
CA LEU A 432 23.81 18.34 -4.69
C LEU A 432 24.89 17.41 -5.25
N GLN A 433 25.99 17.95 -5.78
CA GLN A 433 27.12 17.15 -6.26
C GLN A 433 27.67 16.23 -5.15
N GLU A 434 27.86 16.77 -3.95
CA GLU A 434 28.35 16.00 -2.81
C GLU A 434 27.41 14.85 -2.44
N ILE A 435 26.10 15.11 -2.42
CA ILE A 435 25.08 14.07 -2.16
C ILE A 435 25.13 13.00 -3.24
N LEU A 436 25.14 13.39 -4.52
CA LEU A 436 25.19 12.45 -5.63
C LEU A 436 26.45 11.58 -5.57
N LEU A 437 27.63 12.19 -5.39
CA LEU A 437 28.91 11.46 -5.35
C LEU A 437 29.01 10.48 -4.16
N LYS A 438 28.48 10.85 -2.99
CA LYS A 438 28.60 10.03 -1.78
C LYS A 438 27.54 8.94 -1.67
N ARG A 439 26.39 9.09 -2.32
CA ARG A 439 25.20 8.28 -2.04
C ARG A 439 24.54 7.67 -3.27
N VAL A 440 24.86 8.15 -4.47
CA VAL A 440 24.17 7.77 -5.69
C VAL A 440 25.17 7.27 -6.73
N PRO A 441 25.10 5.99 -7.14
CA PRO A 441 25.85 5.50 -8.29
C PRO A 441 25.33 6.19 -9.56
N VAL A 442 26.04 7.21 -10.05
CA VAL A 442 25.66 7.92 -11.28
C VAL A 442 25.94 7.03 -12.48
N ILE A 443 24.88 6.56 -13.15
CA ILE A 443 24.97 5.68 -14.32
C ILE A 443 25.41 6.46 -15.57
N ALA A 444 24.77 7.60 -15.83
CA ALA A 444 25.05 8.41 -17.00
C ALA A 444 24.63 9.87 -16.78
N ILE A 445 25.38 10.79 -17.38
CA ILE A 445 25.01 12.20 -17.55
C ILE A 445 25.09 12.50 -19.04
N TYR A 446 23.97 12.89 -19.62
CA TYR A 446 23.88 13.30 -21.02
C TYR A 446 23.76 14.82 -21.06
N ASP A 447 24.89 15.50 -21.27
CA ASP A 447 24.91 16.95 -21.44
C ASP A 447 24.79 17.31 -22.93
N ASN A 448 23.96 18.31 -23.23
CA ASN A 448 23.84 18.88 -24.56
C ASN A 448 24.38 20.31 -24.54
N GLN A 449 25.57 20.49 -25.10
CA GLN A 449 26.25 21.81 -25.16
C GLN A 449 25.59 22.81 -26.14
N ALA A 450 24.50 22.43 -26.82
CA ALA A 450 23.75 23.33 -27.67
C ALA A 450 23.13 24.48 -26.85
N LYS A 451 23.83 25.63 -26.79
CA LYS A 451 23.25 26.89 -26.31
C LYS A 451 22.10 27.29 -27.24
N ILE A 452 20.86 26.97 -26.86
CA ILE A 452 19.68 27.61 -27.46
C ILE A 452 19.73 29.09 -27.06
N ARG A 453 20.38 29.91 -27.88
CA ARG A 453 20.26 31.37 -27.80
C ARG A 453 18.77 31.68 -27.92
N LYS A 454 18.15 32.18 -26.85
CA LYS A 454 16.77 32.71 -26.86
C LYS A 454 16.68 33.85 -27.87
N GLN A 455 16.39 33.55 -29.13
CA GLN A 455 15.65 34.48 -29.98
C GLN A 455 14.18 34.43 -29.55
N THR A 456 13.56 35.60 -29.49
CA THR A 456 12.12 35.87 -29.30
C THR A 456 11.68 36.31 -27.89
N LYS A 457 12.22 37.45 -27.43
CA LYS A 457 11.35 38.51 -26.87
C LYS A 457 10.74 39.26 -28.06
N ARG A 458 9.59 38.85 -28.58
CA ARG A 458 8.73 39.71 -29.40
C ARG A 458 7.33 39.09 -29.52
N LYS A 459 6.34 39.89 -29.13
CA LYS A 459 4.88 39.71 -29.26
C LYS A 459 4.17 38.83 -28.23
N LEU A 460 4.02 39.38 -27.02
CA LEU A 460 2.76 39.27 -26.27
C LEU A 460 2.34 40.71 -25.91
N SER A 461 1.86 41.43 -26.94
CA SER A 461 1.26 42.76 -26.80
C SER A 461 0.19 42.90 -27.89
N SER A 462 -0.86 42.08 -27.78
CA SER A 462 -2.15 42.30 -28.44
C SER A 462 -3.08 41.12 -28.14
N PHE A 463 -3.68 41.11 -26.96
CA PHE A 463 -5.06 40.66 -26.79
C PHE A 463 -5.61 41.48 -25.63
N SER A 464 -6.15 42.64 -26.02
CA SER A 464 -7.04 43.51 -25.24
C SER A 464 -8.38 42.83 -25.00
#